data_AF-K1YMH0-F1
#
_entry.id   AF-K1YMH0-F1
#
_cell.length_a   1.000
_cell.length_b   1.000
_cell.length_c   1.000
_cell.angle_alpha   90.00
_cell.angle_beta   90.00
_cell.angle_gamma   90.00
#
_symmetry.space_group_name_H-M   'P 1'
#
loop_
_entity.id
_entity.type
_entity.pdbx_description
1 polymer ?
#
loop_
_entity_poly.entity_id
_entity_poly.type
_entity_poly.pdbx_seq_one_letter_code
_entity_poly.pdbx_strand_id
1 'polypeptide(L)' 'MFISVFDIFKIGIGPSSSHTMGPMTAAMLFLQALAETGAKADRIRVSLHGSLAFTGKGHATDRAIILGLAGLSAETA' A
#
# COMPACT_ATOMS: atom_id res chain seq x y z
N MET A 1 -24.68 2.39 -7.76
CA MET A 1 -23.38 1.80 -7.40
C MET A 1 -23.39 0.36 -7.89
N PHE A 2 -22.51 0.01 -8.82
CA PHE A 2 -22.37 -1.36 -9.33
C PHE A 2 -21.18 -2.02 -8.62
N ILE A 3 -21.33 -3.28 -8.19
CA ILE A 3 -20.27 -4.06 -7.54
C ILE A 3 -20.00 -5.27 -8.45
N SER A 4 -18.78 -5.40 -8.93
CA SER A 4 -18.33 -6.53 -9.74
C SER A 4 -17.89 -7.71 -8.86
N VAL A 5 -17.93 -8.92 -9.40
CA VAL A 5 -17.32 -10.10 -8.75
C VAL A 5 -15.81 -9.87 -8.49
N PHE A 6 -15.14 -9.13 -9.37
CA PHE A 6 -13.73 -8.76 -9.24
C PHE A 6 -13.48 -7.73 -8.12
N ASP A 7 -14.52 -7.06 -7.63
CA ASP A 7 -14.39 -6.20 -6.44
C ASP A 7 -14.35 -6.99 -5.14
N ILE A 8 -14.95 -8.19 -5.15
CA ILE A 8 -15.04 -9.09 -4.00
C ILE A 8 -13.84 -10.04 -3.97
N PHE A 9 -13.47 -10.60 -5.12
CA PHE A 9 -12.37 -11.55 -5.24
C PHE A 9 -11.19 -10.90 -5.95
N LYS A 10 -10.19 -10.48 -5.17
CA LYS A 10 -8.96 -9.83 -5.65
C LYS A 10 -7.75 -10.70 -5.35
N ILE A 11 -6.86 -10.83 -6.33
CA ILE A 11 -5.54 -11.42 -6.14
C ILE A 11 -4.69 -10.43 -5.34
N GLY A 12 -3.89 -10.95 -4.41
CA GLY A 12 -3.23 -10.11 -3.46
C GLY A 12 -2.27 -10.80 -2.51
N ILE A 13 -1.36 -10.03 -1.94
CA ILE A 13 -0.47 -10.47 -0.86
C ILE A 13 -1.15 -10.39 0.52
N GLY A 14 -1.02 -11.46 1.30
CA GLY A 14 -1.49 -11.54 2.69
C GLY A 14 -0.51 -10.91 3.69
N PRO A 15 -0.88 -10.82 4.99
CA PRO A 15 -2.01 -11.53 5.62
C PRO A 15 -3.34 -10.75 5.63
N SER A 16 -3.36 -9.46 5.29
CA SER A 16 -4.56 -8.63 5.45
C SER A 16 -4.81 -7.71 4.26
N SER A 17 -6.05 -7.70 3.76
CA SER A 17 -6.46 -6.75 2.71
C SER A 17 -6.38 -5.30 3.20
N SER A 18 -6.78 -5.01 4.44
CA SER A 18 -6.84 -3.65 4.98
C SER A 18 -5.51 -3.15 5.53
N HIS A 19 -4.67 -4.05 6.07
CA HIS A 19 -3.42 -3.69 6.73
C HIS A 19 -2.17 -4.08 5.94
N THR A 20 -2.29 -4.83 4.85
CA THR A 20 -1.17 -5.21 3.97
C THR A 20 -1.39 -4.67 2.56
N MET A 21 -2.42 -5.15 1.85
CA MET A 21 -2.67 -4.72 0.47
C MET A 21 -2.98 -3.23 0.36
N GLY A 22 -3.91 -2.73 1.16
CA GLY A 22 -4.28 -1.31 1.15
C GLY A 22 -3.09 -0.37 1.33
N PRO A 23 -2.27 -0.54 2.39
CA PRO A 23 -1.07 0.27 2.61
C PRO A 23 -0.01 0.13 1.50
N MET A 24 0.21 -1.06 0.95
CA MET A 24 1.13 -1.25 -0.18
C MET A 24 0.67 -0.50 -1.43
N THR A 25 -0.61 -0.64 -1.77
CA THR A 25 -1.22 0.07 -2.90
C THR A 25 -1.16 1.58 -2.70
N ALA A 26 -1.44 2.07 -1.49
CA ALA A 26 -1.35 3.50 -1.17
C ALA A 26 0.08 4.05 -1.34
N ALA A 27 1.09 3.28 -0.91
CA ALA A 27 2.50 3.66 -1.06
C ALA A 27 2.93 3.72 -2.54
N MET A 28 2.52 2.74 -3.34
CA MET A 28 2.80 2.71 -4.78
C MET A 28 2.11 3.88 -5.51
N LEU A 29 0.85 4.16 -5.20
CA LEU A 29 0.12 5.31 -5.74
C LEU A 29 0.77 6.65 -5.36
N PHE A 30 1.25 6.79 -4.12
CA PHE A 30 2.00 7.97 -3.71
C PHE A 30 3.27 8.17 -4.54
N LEU A 31 4.02 7.09 -4.81
CA LEU A 31 5.23 7.16 -5.62
C LEU A 31 4.93 7.56 -7.07
N GLN A 32 3.85 7.03 -7.66
CA GLN A 32 3.39 7.41 -8.99
C GLN A 32 2.99 8.89 -9.05
N ALA A 33 2.18 9.35 -8.10
CA ALA A 33 1.77 10.75 -8.03
C ALA A 33 2.97 11.68 -7.85
N LEU A 34 3.96 11.31 -7.03
CA LEU A 34 5.20 12.07 -6.87
C LEU A 34 5.97 12.17 -8.19
N ALA A 35 6.09 11.07 -8.95
CA ALA A 35 6.79 11.07 -10.23
C ALA A 35 6.14 12.01 -11.25
N GLU A 36 4.81 12.12 -11.26
CA GLU A 36 4.06 13.04 -12.13
C GLU A 36 4.35 14.52 -11.84
N THR A 37 4.75 14.87 -10.61
CA THR A 37 5.10 16.25 -10.26
C THR A 37 6.46 16.69 -10.82
N GLY A 38 7.31 15.75 -11.25
CA GLY A 38 8.71 16.02 -11.61
C GLY A 38 9.62 16.41 -10.43
N ALA A 39 9.10 16.38 -9.19
CA ALA A 39 9.89 16.68 -8.00
C ALA A 39 10.93 15.58 -7.72
N LYS A 40 12.13 16.00 -7.32
CA LYS A 40 13.15 15.09 -6.78
C LYS A 40 13.01 15.07 -5.26
N ALA A 41 12.61 13.92 -4.72
CA ALA A 41 12.50 13.74 -3.27
C ALA A 41 13.74 13.01 -2.73
N ASP A 42 14.48 13.67 -1.83
CA ASP A 42 15.62 13.06 -1.15
C ASP A 42 15.21 12.19 0.05
N ARG A 43 13.96 12.33 0.51
CA ARG A 43 13.43 11.59 1.65
C ARG A 43 11.92 11.41 1.55
N ILE A 44 11.46 10.19 1.83
CA ILE A 44 10.05 9.86 2.05
C ILE A 44 9.85 9.54 3.53
N ARG A 45 8.74 10.00 4.11
CA ARG A 45 8.32 9.68 5.47
C ARG A 45 6.90 9.15 5.45
N VAL A 46 6.69 8.03 6.12
CA VAL A 46 5.37 7.44 6.33
C VAL A 46 5.04 7.44 7.82
N SER A 47 3.82 7.85 8.16
CA SER A 47 3.30 7.81 9.52
C SER A 47 2.02 6.99 9.53
N LEU A 48 1.93 6.01 10.42
CA LEU A 48 0.73 5.20 10.62
C LEU A 48 -0.08 5.79 11.78
N HIS A 49 -1.40 5.77 11.65
CA HIS A 49 -2.32 6.30 12.65
C HIS A 49 -3.39 5.26 13.01
N GLY A 50 -3.94 5.38 14.23
CA GLY A 50 -5.06 4.55 14.70
C GLY A 50 -4.77 3.05 14.65
N SER A 51 -5.79 2.26 14.26
CA SER A 51 -5.71 0.79 14.18
C SER A 51 -4.57 0.29 13.30
N LEU A 52 -4.24 1.03 12.23
CA LEU A 52 -3.14 0.71 11.32
C LEU A 52 -1.78 0.79 12.03
N ALA A 53 -1.61 1.78 12.91
CA ALA A 53 -0.40 1.88 13.74
C ALA A 53 -0.36 0.80 14.83
N PHE A 54 -1.49 0.55 15.49
CA PHE A 54 -1.56 -0.38 16.62
C PHE A 54 -1.31 -1.83 16.23
N THR A 55 -1.79 -2.24 15.05
CA THR A 55 -1.72 -3.64 14.61
C THR A 55 -0.78 -3.86 13.42
N GLY A 56 -0.16 -2.79 12.91
CA GLY A 56 0.55 -2.84 11.64
C GLY A 56 1.70 -3.83 11.60
N LYS A 57 2.45 -3.99 12.70
CA LYS A 57 3.53 -4.99 12.79
C LYS A 57 3.04 -6.42 12.63
N GLY A 58 1.90 -6.76 13.25
CA GLY A 58 1.30 -8.10 13.15
C GLY A 58 0.75 -8.40 11.75
N HIS A 59 0.43 -7.35 10.98
CA HIS A 59 -0.06 -7.45 9.60
C HIS A 59 1.00 -7.13 8.54
N ALA A 60 2.27 -6.98 8.94
CA ALA A 60 3.38 -6.61 8.07
C ALA A 60 3.14 -5.31 7.26
N THR A 61 2.38 -4.36 7.81
CA THR A 61 2.06 -3.07 7.17
C THR A 61 3.30 -2.28 6.79
N ASP A 62 4.31 -2.28 7.66
CA ASP A 62 5.60 -1.64 7.42
C ASP A 62 6.32 -2.20 6.19
N ARG A 63 6.40 -3.52 6.09
CA ARG A 63 6.99 -4.21 4.92
C ARG A 63 6.19 -3.95 3.65
N ALA A 64 4.86 -4.01 3.75
CA ALA A 64 3.95 -3.76 2.63
C ALA A 64 4.16 -2.35 2.06
N ILE A 65 4.30 -1.34 2.93
CA ILE A 65 4.58 0.04 2.53
C ILE A 65 5.96 0.16 1.87
N ILE A 66 6.99 -0.50 2.40
CA ILE A 66 8.33 -0.50 1.79
C ILE A 66 8.29 -1.08 0.39
N LEU A 67 7.60 -2.21 0.17
CA LEU A 67 7.46 -2.82 -1.15
C LEU A 67 6.71 -1.89 -2.12
N GLY A 68 5.66 -1.22 -1.66
CA GLY A 68 4.95 -0.23 -2.46
C GLY A 68 5.81 0.98 -2.84
N LEU A 69 6.62 1.50 -1.90
CA LEU A 69 7.59 2.57 -2.17
C LEU A 69 8.78 2.10 -3.02
N ALA A 70 8.98 0.78 -3.18
CA ALA A 70 9.94 0.21 -4.13
C ALA A 70 9.33 0.00 -5.53
N GLY A 71 8.07 0.41 -5.75
CA GLY A 71 7.38 0.33 -7.04
C GLY A 71 6.69 -1.01 -7.31
N LEU A 72 6.55 -1.88 -6.31
CA LEU A 72 5.84 -3.16 -6.44
C LEU A 72 4.34 -2.99 -6.20
N SER A 73 3.53 -3.79 -6.89
CA SER A 73 2.06 -3.82 -6.72
C SER A 73 1.63 -5.01 -5.85
N ALA A 74 0.61 -4.82 -5.01
CA ALA A 74 0.13 -5.88 -4.12
C ALA A 74 -0.46 -7.10 -4.86
N GLU A 75 -0.84 -6.93 -6.13
CA GLU A 75 -1.37 -7.99 -6.99
C GLU A 75 -0.24 -8.85 -7.61
N THR A 76 0.95 -8.27 -7.79
CA THR A 76 2.06 -8.90 -8.54
C THR A 76 3.34 -9.07 -7.73
N ALA A 77 3.30 -8.85 -6.41
CA ALA A 77 4.46 -8.90 -5.51
C ALA A 77 4.88 -10.32 -5.12
#